data_AF-A0A0G0H0C8-F1
#
_entry.id   AF-A0A0G0H0C8-F1
#
_cell.length_a   1.000
_cell.length_b   1.000
_cell.length_c   1.000
_cell.angle_alpha   90.00
_cell.angle_beta   90.00
_cell.angle_gamma   90.00
#
_symmetry.space_group_name_H-M   'P 1'
#
loop_
_entity.id
_entity.type
_entity.pdbx_description
1 polymer ?
#
loop_
_entity_poly.entity_id
_entity_poly.type
_entity_poly.pdbx_seq_one_letter_code
_entity_poly.pdbx_strand_id
1 'polypeptide(L)'
;MLHPKIYQNRLFLGLAMLILSLSPIFMPEYSKNGWNLTLFYIAFCLGIILIGDYVAVAYGKVSPLVVIFQSKRSFFKFYLVSFTGGLILEFFMNYLGGFWWYPFYNTGFYWLTVILLCGFGVYFLTIISSYAVVYAVLDQKRKMYEKRKQADFGRSGYQFLLIVGVLCLGYVMWKVIQGTDFFGNFVFVINAPKIAYIAFSTVIVAFVGFSCIFEYIAYKRQRLTIIGSLWQGNWRPVAAILISALFLLLYMELQNQPIKLWQYSNAPMGNAMVFDLPLWIYIGWPLHYIGFISLYQAFGDATALKLIDNP
;
A
#
# COMPACT_ATOMS: atom_id res chain seq x y z
N MET A 1 -2.73 -19.98 -20.96
CA MET A 1 -1.49 -19.19 -20.80
C MET A 1 -1.46 -18.15 -21.91
N LEU A 2 -1.16 -16.88 -21.62
CA LEU A 2 -1.04 -15.85 -22.66
C LEU A 2 0.24 -16.08 -23.49
N HIS A 3 0.22 -15.66 -24.76
CA HIS A 3 1.34 -15.81 -25.68
C HIS A 3 2.56 -14.99 -25.20
N PRO A 4 3.82 -15.50 -25.27
CA PRO A 4 5.02 -14.81 -24.79
C PRO A 4 5.19 -13.35 -25.26
N LYS A 5 4.81 -13.07 -26.51
CA LYS A 5 4.79 -11.71 -27.09
C LYS A 5 3.92 -10.71 -26.30
N ILE A 6 2.80 -11.15 -25.71
CA ILE A 6 1.91 -10.27 -24.94
C ILE A 6 2.63 -9.75 -23.69
N TYR A 7 3.44 -10.60 -23.05
CA TYR A 7 4.19 -10.22 -21.86
C TYR A 7 5.33 -9.26 -22.18
N GLN A 8 6.07 -9.49 -23.26
CA GLN A 8 7.11 -8.55 -23.72
C GLN A 8 6.56 -7.15 -23.99
N ASN A 9 5.39 -7.07 -24.65
CA ASN A 9 4.73 -5.78 -24.89
C ASN A 9 4.36 -5.07 -23.58
N ARG A 10 3.94 -5.80 -22.53
CA ARG A 10 3.68 -5.22 -21.21
C ARG A 10 4.93 -4.62 -20.58
N LEU A 11 6.08 -5.30 -20.67
CA LEU A 11 7.35 -4.78 -20.17
C LEU A 11 7.70 -3.44 -20.85
N PHE A 12 7.71 -3.41 -22.18
CA PHE A 12 8.07 -2.19 -22.92
C PHE A 12 7.09 -1.05 -22.68
N LEU A 13 5.79 -1.33 -22.67
CA LEU A 13 4.77 -0.32 -22.36
C LEU A 13 4.93 0.18 -20.91
N GLY A 14 5.20 -0.71 -19.97
CA GLY A 14 5.40 -0.34 -18.57
C GLY A 14 6.64 0.55 -18.38
N LEU A 15 7.75 0.22 -19.04
CA LEU A 15 8.96 1.06 -19.05
C LEU A 15 8.69 2.43 -19.69
N ALA A 16 7.97 2.47 -20.81
CA ALA A 16 7.59 3.73 -21.45
C ALA A 16 6.72 4.59 -20.53
N MET A 17 5.77 3.98 -19.81
CA MET A 17 4.92 4.69 -18.85
C MET A 17 5.70 5.21 -17.62
N LEU A 18 6.68 4.45 -17.12
CA LEU A 18 7.57 4.92 -16.05
C LEU A 18 8.44 6.10 -16.50
N ILE A 19 8.98 6.07 -17.72
CA ILE A 19 9.73 7.20 -18.28
C ILE A 19 8.80 8.41 -18.44
N LEU A 20 7.61 8.20 -19.00
CA LEU A 20 6.62 9.25 -19.19
C LEU A 20 6.21 9.88 -17.86
N SER A 21 6.10 9.11 -16.78
CA SER A 21 5.73 9.63 -15.46
C SER A 21 6.74 10.62 -14.85
N LEU A 22 7.96 10.69 -15.39
CA LEU A 22 8.98 11.67 -14.98
C LEU A 22 8.84 13.01 -15.72
N SER A 23 8.02 13.10 -16.77
CA SER A 23 7.84 14.32 -17.57
C SER A 23 7.48 15.56 -16.74
N PRO A 24 6.64 15.47 -15.68
CA PRO A 24 6.32 16.62 -14.85
C PRO A 24 7.51 17.35 -14.23
N ILE A 25 8.66 16.68 -14.06
CA ILE A 25 9.90 17.30 -13.57
C ILE A 25 10.40 18.38 -14.54
N PHE A 26 10.16 18.20 -15.84
CA PHE A 26 10.60 19.10 -16.91
C PHE A 26 9.49 20.03 -17.41
N MET A 27 8.26 19.88 -16.90
CA MET A 27 7.15 20.73 -17.32
C MET A 27 7.30 22.15 -16.74
N PRO A 28 6.97 23.20 -17.52
CA PRO A 28 6.85 24.56 -17.00
C PRO A 28 5.80 24.65 -15.89
N GLU A 29 6.00 25.51 -14.88
CA GLU A 29 5.10 25.67 -13.73
C GLU A 29 3.63 25.88 -14.13
N TYR A 30 3.36 26.70 -15.15
CA TYR A 30 1.98 26.96 -15.62
C TYR A 30 1.27 25.72 -16.17
N SER A 31 2.01 24.67 -16.54
CA SER A 31 1.46 23.40 -17.04
C SER A 31 1.23 22.38 -15.92
N LYS A 32 1.71 22.65 -14.70
CA LYS A 32 1.53 21.79 -13.53
C LYS A 32 0.17 22.06 -12.89
N ASN A 33 -0.85 21.40 -13.40
CA ASN A 33 -2.20 21.39 -12.83
C ASN A 33 -2.60 19.97 -12.40
N GLY A 34 -3.63 19.87 -11.56
CA GLY A 34 -4.09 18.59 -11.01
C GLY A 34 -4.39 17.52 -12.07
N TRP A 35 -4.91 17.88 -13.24
CA TRP A 35 -5.20 16.94 -14.33
C TRP A 35 -3.92 16.33 -14.90
N ASN A 36 -2.99 17.16 -15.34
CA ASN A 36 -1.73 16.70 -15.90
C ASN A 36 -0.98 15.82 -14.89
N LEU A 37 -0.85 16.29 -13.65
CA LEU A 37 -0.15 15.56 -12.60
C LEU A 37 -0.83 14.22 -12.27
N THR A 38 -2.16 14.15 -12.28
CA THR A 38 -2.91 12.90 -12.11
C THR A 38 -2.63 11.91 -13.26
N LEU A 39 -2.57 12.38 -14.50
CA LEU A 39 -2.26 11.51 -15.66
C LEU A 39 -0.88 10.89 -15.54
N PHE A 40 0.13 11.67 -15.14
CA PHE A 40 1.49 11.16 -14.96
C PHE A 40 1.60 10.24 -13.75
N TYR A 41 0.86 10.49 -12.67
CA TYR A 41 0.74 9.56 -11.55
C TYR A 41 0.10 8.23 -11.97
N ILE A 42 -0.95 8.26 -12.79
CA ILE A 42 -1.56 7.05 -13.34
C ILE A 42 -0.55 6.31 -14.23
N ALA A 43 0.20 7.02 -15.07
CA ALA A 43 1.26 6.42 -15.89
C ALA A 43 2.32 5.73 -15.00
N PHE A 44 2.74 6.36 -13.89
CA PHE A 44 3.62 5.73 -12.92
C PHE A 44 3.06 4.41 -12.38
N CYS A 45 1.83 4.44 -11.85
CA CYS A 45 1.18 3.25 -11.31
C CYS A 45 1.05 2.14 -12.36
N LEU A 46 0.54 2.46 -13.54
CA LEU A 46 0.41 1.51 -14.64
C LEU A 46 1.76 0.95 -15.08
N GLY A 47 2.81 1.77 -15.09
CA GLY A 47 4.18 1.35 -15.36
C GLY A 47 4.65 0.24 -14.42
N ILE A 48 4.53 0.46 -13.11
CA ILE A 48 4.86 -0.54 -12.09
C ILE A 48 4.00 -1.79 -12.23
N ILE A 49 2.70 -1.64 -12.45
CA ILE A 49 1.77 -2.77 -12.59
C ILE A 49 2.16 -3.65 -13.78
N LEU A 50 2.43 -3.06 -14.95
CA LEU A 50 2.77 -3.80 -16.16
C LEU A 50 4.13 -4.48 -16.09
N ILE A 51 5.15 -3.78 -15.57
CA ILE A 51 6.47 -4.36 -15.32
C ILE A 51 6.34 -5.49 -14.30
N GLY A 52 5.59 -5.25 -13.23
CA GLY A 52 5.49 -6.21 -12.16
C GLY A 52 4.75 -7.47 -12.55
N ASP A 53 3.71 -7.33 -13.36
CA ASP A 53 3.00 -8.45 -13.96
C ASP A 53 3.89 -9.28 -14.89
N TYR A 54 4.73 -8.62 -15.71
CA TYR A 54 5.72 -9.29 -16.55
C TYR A 54 6.72 -10.09 -15.71
N VAL A 55 7.36 -9.46 -14.71
CA VAL A 55 8.39 -10.11 -13.91
C VAL A 55 7.81 -11.26 -13.09
N ALA A 56 6.63 -11.11 -12.49
CA ALA A 56 5.97 -12.19 -11.77
C ALA A 56 5.79 -13.44 -12.67
N VAL A 57 5.31 -13.25 -13.91
CA VAL A 57 5.11 -14.36 -14.85
C VAL A 57 6.44 -14.94 -15.36
N ALA A 58 7.43 -14.10 -15.64
CA ALA A 58 8.77 -14.55 -16.06
C ALA A 58 9.43 -15.43 -14.99
N TYR A 59 9.07 -15.23 -13.72
CA TYR A 59 9.53 -16.00 -12.57
C TYR A 59 8.60 -17.18 -12.22
N GLY A 60 7.67 -17.54 -13.11
CA GLY A 60 6.75 -18.67 -12.94
C GLY A 60 5.62 -18.44 -11.95
N LYS A 61 5.44 -17.21 -11.46
CA LYS A 61 4.32 -16.83 -10.57
C LYS A 61 3.10 -16.41 -11.39
N VAL A 62 1.95 -16.33 -10.72
CA VAL A 62 0.71 -15.92 -11.37
C VAL A 62 0.65 -14.41 -11.49
N SER A 63 0.23 -13.95 -12.67
CA SER A 63 -0.08 -12.55 -12.96
C SER A 63 -1.16 -12.01 -12.00
N PRO A 64 -0.86 -10.98 -11.18
CA PRO A 64 -1.86 -10.31 -10.34
C PRO A 64 -3.03 -9.78 -11.16
N LEU A 65 -2.76 -9.25 -12.36
CA LEU A 65 -3.78 -8.79 -13.29
C LEU A 65 -4.74 -9.91 -13.69
N VAL A 66 -4.21 -11.07 -14.05
CA VAL A 66 -5.04 -12.23 -14.44
C VAL A 66 -5.94 -12.64 -13.28
N VAL A 67 -5.45 -12.71 -12.04
CA VAL A 67 -6.28 -13.10 -10.88
C VAL A 67 -7.40 -12.09 -10.63
N ILE A 68 -7.05 -10.80 -10.61
CA ILE A 68 -8.01 -9.73 -10.26
C ILE A 68 -9.08 -9.60 -11.35
N PHE A 69 -8.68 -9.64 -12.62
CA PHE A 69 -9.59 -9.48 -13.76
C PHE A 69 -10.19 -10.80 -14.27
N GLN A 70 -9.93 -11.93 -13.60
CA GLN A 70 -10.46 -13.24 -14.02
C GLN A 70 -12.00 -13.27 -14.05
N SER A 71 -12.65 -12.58 -13.12
CA SER A 71 -14.11 -12.53 -13.01
C SER A 71 -14.58 -11.19 -12.45
N LYS A 72 -15.83 -10.81 -12.78
CA LYS A 72 -16.48 -9.62 -12.18
C LYS A 72 -16.46 -9.66 -10.66
N ARG A 73 -16.61 -10.86 -10.07
CA ARG A 73 -16.57 -11.06 -8.61
C ARG A 73 -15.17 -10.81 -8.03
N SER A 74 -14.12 -11.29 -8.68
CA SER A 74 -12.72 -11.07 -8.26
C SER A 74 -12.38 -9.58 -8.34
N PHE A 75 -12.75 -8.93 -9.44
CA PHE A 75 -12.54 -7.50 -9.64
C PHE A 75 -13.29 -6.68 -8.58
N PHE A 76 -14.58 -6.96 -8.36
CA PHE A 76 -15.37 -6.23 -7.36
C PHE A 76 -14.83 -6.42 -5.94
N LYS A 77 -14.40 -7.64 -5.58
CA LYS A 77 -13.72 -7.88 -4.30
C LYS A 77 -12.44 -7.07 -4.18
N PHE A 78 -11.58 -7.08 -5.20
CA PHE A 78 -10.37 -6.28 -5.22
C PHE A 78 -10.70 -4.80 -5.03
N TYR A 79 -11.64 -4.27 -5.80
CA TYR A 79 -12.07 -2.88 -5.72
C TYR A 79 -12.60 -2.53 -4.33
N LEU A 80 -13.48 -3.34 -3.75
CA LEU A 80 -14.03 -3.11 -2.42
C LEU A 80 -12.92 -3.07 -1.35
N VAL A 81 -12.00 -4.03 -1.38
CA VAL A 81 -10.88 -4.07 -0.42
C VAL A 81 -9.96 -2.86 -0.63
N SER A 82 -9.69 -2.47 -1.88
CA SER A 82 -8.91 -1.27 -2.20
C SER A 82 -9.56 0.00 -1.69
N PHE A 83 -10.86 0.13 -1.92
CA PHE A 83 -11.64 1.27 -1.50
C PHE A 83 -11.66 1.38 0.03
N THR A 84 -11.93 0.28 0.75
CA THR A 84 -11.89 0.25 2.21
C THR A 84 -10.50 0.58 2.76
N GLY A 85 -9.44 -0.01 2.19
CA GLY A 85 -8.07 0.29 2.61
C GLY A 85 -7.69 1.75 2.36
N GLY A 86 -8.07 2.29 1.21
CA GLY A 86 -7.90 3.70 0.86
C GLY A 86 -8.64 4.66 1.81
N LEU A 87 -9.89 4.34 2.17
CA LEU A 87 -10.64 5.13 3.15
C LEU A 87 -10.02 5.07 4.54
N ILE A 88 -9.53 3.92 5.00
CA ILE A 88 -8.81 3.81 6.28
C ILE A 88 -7.54 4.68 6.23
N LEU A 89 -6.76 4.57 5.16
CA LEU A 89 -5.55 5.38 4.97
C LEU A 89 -5.86 6.88 4.99
N GLU A 90 -6.81 7.33 4.17
CA GLU A 90 -7.19 8.72 4.10
C GLU A 90 -7.77 9.21 5.42
N PHE A 91 -8.58 8.41 6.10
CA PHE A 91 -9.15 8.81 7.37
C PHE A 91 -8.09 8.99 8.46
N PHE A 92 -7.17 8.04 8.63
CA PHE A 92 -6.17 8.15 9.70
C PHE A 92 -5.02 9.08 9.34
N MET A 93 -4.45 8.93 8.13
CA MET A 93 -3.24 9.65 7.77
C MET A 93 -3.52 11.08 7.34
N ASN A 94 -4.49 11.25 6.45
CA ASN A 94 -4.82 12.57 5.95
C ASN A 94 -5.81 13.23 6.90
N TYR A 95 -7.02 12.73 7.05
CA TYR A 95 -8.11 13.38 7.80
C TYR A 95 -7.76 13.67 9.27
N LEU A 96 -7.43 12.66 10.05
CA LEU A 96 -7.09 12.80 11.46
C LEU A 96 -5.65 13.28 11.70
N GLY A 97 -4.68 12.75 10.97
CA GLY A 97 -3.27 13.03 11.20
C GLY A 97 -2.71 14.27 10.47
N GLY A 98 -3.36 14.71 9.39
CA GLY A 98 -2.88 15.81 8.56
C GLY A 98 -1.45 15.61 8.05
N PHE A 99 -1.05 14.38 7.73
CA PHE A 99 0.35 14.12 7.37
C PHE A 99 0.76 14.75 6.06
N TRP A 100 -0.17 14.88 5.11
CA TRP A 100 0.11 15.52 3.84
C TRP A 100 -1.08 16.32 3.33
N TRP A 101 -0.79 17.19 2.38
CA TRP A 101 -1.76 17.96 1.61
C TRP A 101 -1.30 18.07 0.14
N TYR A 102 -2.24 18.32 -0.76
CA TYR A 102 -2.07 18.29 -2.22
C TYR A 102 -2.32 19.68 -2.82
N PRO A 103 -1.27 20.49 -3.08
CA PRO A 103 -1.42 21.89 -3.49
C PRO A 103 -2.20 22.07 -4.81
N PHE A 104 -2.10 21.10 -5.72
CA PHE A 104 -2.64 21.17 -7.08
C PHE A 104 -4.08 20.66 -7.20
N TYR A 105 -4.67 20.20 -6.10
CA TYR A 105 -6.00 19.59 -6.10
C TYR A 105 -6.98 20.52 -5.40
N ASN A 106 -8.20 20.62 -5.92
CA ASN A 106 -9.32 21.08 -5.12
C ASN A 106 -10.07 19.85 -4.58
N THR A 107 -10.88 20.06 -3.53
CA THR A 107 -11.60 18.97 -2.87
C THR A 107 -12.45 18.15 -3.84
N GLY A 108 -13.22 18.78 -4.73
CA GLY A 108 -14.07 18.07 -5.70
C GLY A 108 -13.26 17.22 -6.68
N PHE A 109 -12.18 17.76 -7.22
CA PHE A 109 -11.28 17.05 -8.13
C PHE A 109 -10.57 15.88 -7.43
N TYR A 110 -10.18 16.04 -6.17
CA TYR A 110 -9.61 14.98 -5.35
C TYR A 110 -10.59 13.81 -5.15
N TRP A 111 -11.83 14.11 -4.73
CA TRP A 111 -12.87 13.08 -4.59
C TRP A 111 -13.14 12.36 -5.90
N LEU A 112 -13.19 13.10 -7.02
CA LEU A 112 -13.38 12.49 -8.34
C LEU A 112 -12.22 11.54 -8.69
N THR A 113 -10.98 12.01 -8.61
CA THR A 113 -9.83 11.28 -9.15
C THR A 113 -9.30 10.18 -8.22
N VAL A 114 -9.21 10.46 -6.92
CA VAL A 114 -8.61 9.54 -5.95
C VAL A 114 -9.66 8.53 -5.47
N ILE A 115 -10.89 8.98 -5.27
CA ILE A 115 -11.92 8.20 -4.57
C ILE A 115 -12.92 7.56 -5.55
N LEU A 116 -13.44 8.32 -6.53
CA LEU A 116 -14.46 7.81 -7.45
C LEU A 116 -13.88 7.09 -8.68
N LEU A 117 -12.82 7.61 -9.29
CA LEU A 117 -12.20 7.07 -10.51
C LEU A 117 -11.17 5.96 -10.25
N CYS A 118 -11.41 5.13 -9.24
CA CYS A 118 -10.56 3.97 -8.92
C CYS A 118 -9.11 4.33 -8.52
N GLY A 119 -8.80 5.55 -8.08
CA GLY A 119 -7.46 5.95 -7.65
C GLY A 119 -6.89 5.01 -6.58
N PHE A 120 -7.68 4.66 -5.56
CA PHE A 120 -7.29 3.64 -4.58
C PHE A 120 -7.06 2.25 -5.18
N GLY A 121 -7.86 1.85 -6.17
CA GLY A 121 -7.69 0.57 -6.86
C GLY A 121 -6.36 0.51 -7.62
N VAL A 122 -6.05 1.55 -8.39
CA VAL A 122 -4.79 1.64 -9.13
C VAL A 122 -3.59 1.70 -8.18
N TYR A 123 -3.68 2.51 -7.12
CA TYR A 123 -2.64 2.61 -6.10
C TYR A 123 -2.39 1.26 -5.42
N PHE A 124 -3.46 0.57 -5.00
CA PHE A 124 -3.32 -0.69 -4.29
C PHE A 124 -2.85 -1.82 -5.21
N LEU A 125 -3.25 -1.81 -6.49
CA LEU A 125 -2.71 -2.74 -7.49
C LEU A 125 -1.21 -2.52 -7.71
N THR A 126 -0.74 -1.27 -7.60
CA THR A 126 0.69 -0.93 -7.64
C THR A 126 1.44 -1.61 -6.48
N ILE A 127 0.91 -1.53 -5.25
CA ILE A 127 1.45 -2.20 -4.06
C ILE A 127 1.48 -3.73 -4.24
N ILE A 128 0.37 -4.33 -4.70
CA ILE A 128 0.30 -5.78 -4.91
C ILE A 128 1.32 -6.22 -5.98
N SER A 129 1.43 -5.45 -7.06
CA SER A 129 2.32 -5.78 -8.18
C SER A 129 3.78 -5.64 -7.79
N SER A 130 4.18 -4.56 -7.12
CA SER A 130 5.56 -4.38 -6.64
C SER A 130 5.95 -5.47 -5.63
N TYR A 131 5.06 -5.79 -4.69
CA TYR A 131 5.23 -6.89 -3.75
C TYR A 131 5.44 -8.23 -4.46
N ALA A 132 4.58 -8.56 -5.43
CA ALA A 132 4.64 -9.82 -6.16
C ALA A 132 5.97 -9.99 -6.92
N VAL A 133 6.52 -8.89 -7.48
CA VAL A 133 7.84 -8.89 -8.13
C VAL A 133 8.93 -9.31 -7.16
N VAL A 134 9.07 -8.57 -6.07
CA VAL A 134 10.16 -8.81 -5.13
C VAL A 134 10.01 -10.19 -4.49
N TYR A 135 8.78 -10.56 -4.14
CA TYR A 135 8.52 -11.89 -3.61
C TYR A 135 8.92 -12.99 -4.60
N ALA A 136 8.55 -12.87 -5.88
CA ALA A 136 8.93 -13.83 -6.91
C ALA A 136 10.45 -13.96 -7.06
N VAL A 137 11.18 -12.85 -7.01
CA VAL A 137 12.66 -12.84 -7.05
C VAL A 137 13.27 -13.53 -5.83
N LEU A 138 12.77 -13.22 -4.63
CA LEU A 138 13.26 -13.83 -3.38
C LEU A 138 12.94 -15.32 -3.28
N ASP A 139 11.84 -15.76 -3.90
CA ASP A 139 11.38 -17.13 -3.84
C ASP A 139 12.11 -18.07 -4.81
N GLN A 140 12.74 -17.56 -5.89
CA GLN A 140 13.52 -18.39 -6.83
C GLN A 140 14.62 -19.21 -6.17
N LYS A 141 15.17 -18.73 -5.04
CA LYS A 141 16.27 -19.40 -4.35
C LYS A 141 15.82 -20.60 -3.51
N ARG A 142 14.56 -21.04 -3.63
CA ARG A 142 14.01 -22.20 -2.92
C ARG A 142 14.53 -23.52 -3.51
N LYS A 143 15.83 -23.83 -3.31
CA LYS A 143 16.30 -25.21 -3.37
C LYS A 143 15.89 -25.93 -2.08
N MET A 144 14.97 -26.89 -2.18
CA MET A 144 14.84 -28.09 -1.32
C MET A 144 14.83 -27.95 0.22
N TYR A 145 14.80 -26.76 0.81
CA TYR A 145 14.62 -26.60 2.24
C TYR A 145 13.12 -26.50 2.53
N GLU A 146 12.52 -27.61 2.98
CA GLU A 146 11.83 -27.69 4.29
C GLU A 146 10.75 -28.78 4.31
N LYS A 147 11.19 -30.01 4.67
CA LYS A 147 10.42 -30.94 5.50
C LYS A 147 10.60 -30.63 7.00
N ARG A 148 10.81 -29.35 7.38
CA ARG A 148 10.85 -28.99 8.81
C ARG A 148 9.41 -29.02 9.31
N LYS A 149 9.16 -29.75 10.41
CA LYS A 149 7.89 -29.68 11.15
C LYS A 149 7.61 -28.21 11.43
N GLN A 150 6.65 -27.63 10.72
CA GLN A 150 6.30 -26.23 10.84
C GLN A 150 5.77 -25.99 12.26
N ALA A 151 6.38 -25.06 12.98
CA ALA A 151 5.80 -24.54 14.21
C ALA A 151 4.53 -23.77 13.83
N ASP A 152 3.37 -24.24 14.29
CA ASP A 152 2.13 -23.48 14.15
C ASP A 152 2.16 -22.34 15.17
N PHE A 153 1.94 -21.10 14.72
CA PHE A 153 1.70 -19.95 15.61
C PHE A 153 0.49 -20.23 16.52
N GLY A 154 -0.40 -21.12 16.07
CA GLY A 154 -1.44 -21.72 16.86
C GLY A 154 -2.62 -20.78 17.05
N ARG A 155 -3.77 -21.37 17.38
CA ARG A 155 -5.01 -20.62 17.63
C ARG A 155 -4.83 -19.53 18.70
N SER A 156 -4.11 -19.83 19.78
CA SER A 156 -3.90 -18.91 20.90
C SER A 156 -3.08 -17.68 20.48
N GLY A 157 -2.06 -17.85 19.63
CA GLY A 157 -1.26 -16.74 19.11
C GLY A 157 -2.13 -15.77 18.30
N TYR A 158 -2.97 -16.27 17.39
CA TYR A 158 -3.87 -15.41 16.63
C TYR A 158 -4.96 -14.77 17.48
N GLN A 159 -5.47 -15.45 18.51
CA GLN A 159 -6.40 -14.85 19.47
C GLN A 159 -5.74 -13.71 20.26
N PHE A 160 -4.47 -13.87 20.64
CA PHE A 160 -3.70 -12.81 21.26
C PHE A 160 -3.55 -11.60 20.32
N LEU A 161 -3.23 -11.81 19.04
CA LEU A 161 -3.19 -10.72 18.05
C LEU A 161 -4.53 -9.99 17.94
N LEU A 162 -5.66 -10.71 17.94
CA LEU A 162 -6.98 -10.08 17.93
C LEU A 162 -7.18 -9.17 19.14
N ILE A 163 -6.86 -9.65 20.35
CA ILE A 163 -6.99 -8.88 21.59
C ILE A 163 -6.11 -7.63 21.52
N VAL A 164 -4.84 -7.78 21.14
CA VAL A 164 -3.92 -6.64 20.95
C VAL A 164 -4.49 -5.64 19.95
N GLY A 165 -5.02 -6.12 18.81
CA GLY A 165 -5.60 -5.26 17.79
C GLY A 165 -6.79 -4.45 18.29
N VAL A 166 -7.70 -5.08 19.04
CA VAL A 166 -8.85 -4.41 19.65
C VAL A 166 -8.40 -3.37 20.69
N LEU A 167 -7.41 -3.69 21.53
CA LEU A 167 -6.86 -2.75 22.52
C LEU A 167 -6.19 -1.54 21.85
N CYS A 168 -5.42 -1.77 20.77
CA CYS A 168 -4.83 -0.69 19.96
C CYS A 168 -5.90 0.25 19.40
N LEU A 169 -6.96 -0.30 18.78
CA LEU A 169 -8.04 0.53 18.24
C LEU A 169 -8.84 1.25 19.35
N GLY A 170 -9.04 0.61 20.51
CA GLY A 170 -9.64 1.25 21.68
C GLY A 170 -8.83 2.45 22.17
N TYR A 171 -7.50 2.31 22.25
CA TYR A 171 -6.60 3.42 22.58
C TYR A 171 -6.68 4.56 21.56
N VAL A 172 -6.71 4.23 20.26
CA VAL A 172 -6.84 5.22 19.18
C VAL A 172 -8.15 5.99 19.31
N MET A 173 -9.27 5.29 19.54
CA MET A 173 -10.57 5.92 19.75
C MET A 173 -10.57 6.85 20.96
N TRP A 174 -9.96 6.44 22.07
CA TRP A 174 -9.79 7.30 23.24
C TRP A 174 -8.99 8.57 22.91
N LYS A 175 -7.91 8.46 22.14
CA LYS A 175 -7.11 9.62 21.70
C LYS A 175 -7.84 10.54 20.74
N VAL A 176 -8.64 10.00 19.82
CA VAL A 176 -9.51 10.80 18.96
C VAL A 176 -10.49 11.59 19.81
N ILE A 177 -11.17 10.95 20.78
CA ILE A 177 -12.13 11.61 21.67
C ILE A 177 -11.47 12.74 22.48
N GLN A 178 -10.24 12.54 22.97
CA GLN A 178 -9.50 13.58 23.70
C GLN A 178 -9.03 14.74 22.80
N GLY A 179 -8.63 14.44 21.57
CA GLY A 179 -8.06 15.41 20.63
C GLY A 179 -9.10 16.23 19.88
N THR A 180 -10.36 15.81 19.93
CA THR A 180 -11.47 16.50 19.27
C THR A 180 -12.42 16.98 20.36
N ASP A 181 -12.53 18.28 20.57
CA ASP A 181 -13.63 18.88 21.35
C ASP A 181 -14.94 18.58 20.61
N PHE A 182 -15.46 17.37 20.84
CA PHE A 182 -16.73 16.81 20.38
C PHE A 182 -17.14 17.20 18.94
N PHE A 183 -16.45 16.67 17.92
CA PHE A 183 -16.84 16.65 16.49
C PHE A 183 -17.26 17.98 15.78
N GLY A 184 -17.28 19.13 16.45
CA GLY A 184 -17.96 20.33 15.95
C GLY A 184 -17.25 21.10 14.84
N ASN A 185 -15.94 20.92 14.66
CA ASN A 185 -15.11 21.75 13.77
C ASN A 185 -14.25 20.92 12.80
N PHE A 186 -14.79 19.82 12.28
CA PHE A 186 -14.10 19.05 11.26
C PHE A 186 -14.19 19.71 9.89
N VAL A 187 -13.04 20.10 9.33
CA VAL A 187 -12.98 20.63 7.97
C VAL A 187 -12.09 19.72 7.12
N PHE A 188 -12.68 19.10 6.09
CA PHE A 188 -11.93 18.34 5.09
C PHE A 188 -11.28 19.32 4.10
N VAL A 189 -10.04 19.70 4.38
CA VAL A 189 -9.19 20.50 3.48
C VAL A 189 -8.11 19.60 2.91
N ILE A 190 -7.99 19.59 1.58
CA ILE A 190 -7.04 18.72 0.88
C ILE A 190 -5.80 19.47 0.39
N ASN A 191 -5.88 20.78 0.23
CA ASN A 191 -4.94 21.60 -0.54
C ASN A 191 -4.19 22.63 0.29
N ALA A 192 -4.29 22.54 1.62
CA ALA A 192 -3.57 23.38 2.55
C ALA A 192 -3.14 22.52 3.75
N PRO A 193 -2.04 22.88 4.42
CA PRO A 193 -1.65 22.21 5.66
C PRO A 193 -2.75 22.38 6.71
N LYS A 194 -2.91 21.37 7.56
CA LYS A 194 -3.87 21.40 8.66
C LYS A 194 -3.25 20.93 9.96
N ILE A 195 -3.86 21.35 11.04
CA ILE A 195 -3.51 20.90 12.39
C ILE A 195 -3.97 19.45 12.53
N ALA A 196 -3.08 18.59 13.00
CA ALA A 196 -3.40 17.19 13.29
C ALA A 196 -4.36 17.09 14.48
N TYR A 197 -5.41 16.28 14.36
CA TYR A 197 -6.31 15.94 15.46
C TYR A 197 -5.70 14.86 16.37
N ILE A 198 -4.81 14.03 15.83
CA ILE A 198 -4.07 13.01 16.58
C ILE A 198 -2.60 12.98 16.14
N ALA A 199 -1.72 12.60 17.06
CA ALA A 199 -0.31 12.41 16.76
C ALA A 199 -0.07 11.22 15.79
N PHE A 200 1.02 11.28 15.03
CA PHE A 200 1.44 10.18 14.14
C PHE A 200 1.60 8.84 14.84
N SER A 201 2.09 8.84 16.08
CA SER A 201 2.22 7.62 16.87
C SER A 201 0.87 6.94 17.08
N THR A 202 -0.19 7.70 17.33
CA THR A 202 -1.57 7.18 17.41
C THR A 202 -1.99 6.53 16.09
N VAL A 203 -1.61 7.11 14.96
CA VAL A 203 -1.90 6.54 13.65
C VAL A 203 -1.12 5.25 13.41
N ILE A 204 0.16 5.18 13.77
CA ILE A 204 0.93 3.92 13.75
C ILE A 204 0.22 2.84 14.57
N VAL A 205 -0.24 3.17 15.79
CA VAL A 205 -0.99 2.23 16.64
C VAL A 205 -2.28 1.77 15.95
N ALA A 206 -2.97 2.63 15.21
CA ALA A 206 -4.14 2.25 14.42
C ALA A 206 -3.77 1.21 13.34
N PHE A 207 -2.73 1.47 12.55
CA PHE A 207 -2.27 0.54 11.50
C PHE A 207 -1.81 -0.80 12.07
N VAL A 208 -1.09 -0.80 13.19
CA VAL A 208 -0.73 -2.03 13.90
C VAL A 208 -1.99 -2.76 14.37
N GLY A 209 -2.95 -2.04 14.95
CA GLY A 209 -4.22 -2.60 15.41
C GLY A 209 -5.01 -3.29 14.31
N PHE A 210 -5.18 -2.60 13.17
CA PHE A 210 -5.80 -3.17 11.97
C PHE A 210 -5.04 -4.39 11.45
N SER A 211 -3.70 -4.30 11.36
CA SER A 211 -2.87 -5.41 10.86
C SER A 211 -3.06 -6.66 11.72
N CYS A 212 -3.04 -6.55 13.05
CA CYS A 212 -3.29 -7.68 13.95
C CYS A 212 -4.68 -8.30 13.78
N ILE A 213 -5.72 -7.48 13.59
CA ILE A 213 -7.09 -7.96 13.32
C ILE A 213 -7.15 -8.67 11.97
N PHE A 214 -6.53 -8.12 10.93
CA PHE A 214 -6.49 -8.72 9.61
C PHE A 214 -5.74 -10.05 9.58
N GLU A 215 -4.64 -10.16 10.33
CA GLU A 215 -3.90 -11.42 10.52
C GLU A 215 -4.79 -12.50 11.14
N TYR A 216 -5.57 -12.16 12.19
CA TYR A 216 -6.54 -13.09 12.78
C TYR A 216 -7.63 -13.52 11.77
N ILE A 217 -8.17 -12.58 11.00
CA ILE A 217 -9.21 -12.86 9.99
C ILE A 217 -8.64 -13.75 8.88
N ALA A 218 -7.43 -13.46 8.39
CA ALA A 218 -6.74 -14.28 7.39
C ALA A 218 -6.53 -15.72 7.91
N TYR A 219 -6.07 -15.87 9.16
CA TYR A 219 -5.96 -17.17 9.82
C TYR A 219 -7.30 -17.91 9.89
N LYS A 220 -8.39 -17.25 10.32
CA LYS A 220 -9.74 -17.87 10.37
C LYS A 220 -10.23 -18.34 9.01
N ARG A 221 -9.78 -17.71 7.93
CA ARG A 221 -10.08 -18.10 6.55
C ARG A 221 -9.09 -19.12 5.98
N GLN A 222 -8.21 -19.68 6.80
CA GLN A 222 -7.18 -20.65 6.39
C GLN A 222 -6.26 -20.08 5.31
N ARG A 223 -5.90 -18.81 5.42
CA ARG A 223 -4.99 -18.12 4.51
C ARG A 223 -3.65 -17.91 5.17
N LEU A 224 -2.60 -17.81 4.35
CA LEU A 224 -1.29 -17.42 4.83
C LEU A 224 -1.31 -15.98 5.34
N THR A 225 -0.59 -15.82 6.44
CA THR A 225 -0.46 -14.65 7.29
C THR A 225 0.99 -14.19 7.25
N ILE A 226 1.27 -12.89 7.40
CA ILE A 226 2.66 -12.40 7.41
C ILE A 226 3.33 -12.91 8.69
N ILE A 227 2.64 -12.80 9.84
CA ILE A 227 3.15 -13.24 11.14
C ILE A 227 3.33 -14.77 11.17
N GLY A 228 2.36 -15.53 10.66
CA GLY A 228 2.49 -16.99 10.59
C GLY A 228 3.64 -17.43 9.69
N SER A 229 3.84 -16.75 8.55
CA SER A 229 4.99 -17.01 7.69
C SER A 229 6.31 -16.74 8.40
N LEU A 230 6.43 -15.62 9.11
CA LEU A 230 7.62 -15.27 9.87
C LEU A 230 7.90 -16.27 11.00
N TRP A 231 6.86 -16.69 11.71
CA TRP A 231 6.94 -17.70 12.78
C TRP A 231 7.43 -19.05 12.27
N GLN A 232 7.05 -19.41 11.04
CA GLN A 232 7.52 -20.61 10.35
C GLN A 232 8.95 -20.46 9.79
N GLY A 233 9.61 -19.32 9.99
CA GLY A 233 10.95 -19.03 9.48
C GLY A 233 10.97 -18.49 8.04
N ASN A 234 9.81 -18.29 7.41
CA ASN A 234 9.70 -17.70 6.08
C ASN A 234 9.71 -16.16 6.17
N TRP A 235 10.90 -15.58 6.13
CA TRP A 235 11.12 -14.13 6.16
C TRP A 235 10.85 -13.42 4.83
N ARG A 236 10.69 -14.16 3.72
CA ARG A 236 10.53 -13.59 2.37
C ARG A 236 9.35 -12.63 2.22
N PRO A 237 8.15 -12.88 2.80
CA PRO A 237 7.04 -11.93 2.72
C PRO A 237 7.39 -10.58 3.35
N VAL A 238 8.08 -10.60 4.49
CA VAL A 238 8.50 -9.39 5.21
C VAL A 238 9.58 -8.65 4.41
N ALA A 239 10.59 -9.36 3.89
CA ALA A 239 11.59 -8.73 3.04
C ALA A 239 11.00 -8.17 1.74
N ALA A 240 10.04 -8.87 1.12
CA ALA A 240 9.34 -8.38 -0.06
C ALA A 240 8.57 -7.09 0.23
N ILE A 241 7.91 -7.00 1.39
CA ILE A 241 7.28 -5.76 1.87
C ILE A 241 8.32 -4.64 2.02
N LEU A 242 9.42 -4.88 2.75
CA LEU A 242 10.42 -3.85 3.03
C LEU A 242 11.06 -3.30 1.76
N ILE A 243 11.50 -4.18 0.85
CA ILE A 243 12.16 -3.80 -0.40
C ILE A 243 11.17 -3.10 -1.34
N SER A 244 9.93 -3.61 -1.47
CA SER A 244 8.93 -3.00 -2.35
C SER A 244 8.49 -1.63 -1.83
N ALA A 245 8.29 -1.50 -0.52
CA ALA A 245 7.95 -0.23 0.12
C ALA A 245 9.05 0.80 -0.08
N LEU A 246 10.32 0.42 0.11
CA LEU A 246 11.44 1.31 -0.10
C LEU A 246 11.56 1.73 -1.58
N PHE A 247 11.43 0.78 -2.51
CA PHE A 247 11.51 1.08 -3.93
C PHE A 247 10.42 2.05 -4.39
N LEU A 248 9.15 1.79 -4.01
CA LEU A 248 8.06 2.69 -4.36
C LEU A 248 8.19 4.05 -3.66
N LEU A 249 8.61 4.09 -2.39
CA LEU A 249 8.88 5.34 -1.69
C LEU A 249 9.89 6.19 -2.48
N LEU A 250 11.05 5.61 -2.80
CA LEU A 250 12.11 6.35 -3.50
C LEU A 250 11.66 6.85 -4.87
N TYR A 251 10.95 6.02 -5.66
CA TYR A 251 10.49 6.43 -6.99
C TYR A 251 9.36 7.47 -6.92
N MET A 252 8.43 7.28 -5.99
CA MET A 252 7.29 8.19 -5.82
C MET A 252 7.77 9.55 -5.30
N GLU A 253 8.75 9.56 -4.40
CA GLU A 253 9.35 10.81 -3.92
C GLU A 253 10.32 11.45 -4.91
N LEU A 254 10.99 10.68 -5.78
CA LEU A 254 11.76 11.25 -6.89
C LEU A 254 10.88 12.12 -7.81
N GLN A 255 9.63 11.72 -8.03
CA GLN A 255 8.66 12.54 -8.76
C GLN A 255 8.10 13.67 -7.90
N ASN A 256 7.79 13.38 -6.64
CA ASN A 256 7.12 14.33 -5.77
C ASN A 256 8.02 15.51 -5.41
N GLN A 257 9.27 15.26 -5.00
CA GLN A 257 10.14 16.29 -4.41
C GLN A 257 10.36 17.52 -5.31
N PRO A 258 10.61 17.39 -6.63
CA PRO A 258 10.78 18.55 -7.51
C PRO A 258 9.49 19.35 -7.76
N ILE A 259 8.32 18.72 -7.61
CA ILE A 259 7.01 19.28 -8.01
C ILE A 259 6.19 19.69 -6.79
N LYS A 260 6.45 19.05 -5.65
CA LYS A 260 5.67 19.11 -4.42
C LYS A 260 4.20 18.74 -4.67
N LEU A 261 3.97 17.64 -5.38
CA LEU A 261 2.63 17.12 -5.70
C LEU A 261 1.81 16.84 -4.43
N TRP A 262 2.46 16.32 -3.40
CA TRP A 262 2.03 16.40 -2.00
C TRP A 262 3.17 16.93 -1.13
N GLN A 263 2.80 17.55 -0.01
CA GLN A 263 3.75 18.07 0.97
C GLN A 263 3.43 17.54 2.36
N TYR A 264 4.47 17.17 3.09
CA TYR A 264 4.33 16.67 4.46
C TYR A 264 4.24 17.84 5.46
N SER A 265 3.31 17.78 6.41
CA SER A 265 3.10 18.86 7.41
C SER A 265 3.24 18.43 8.86
N ASN A 266 2.80 17.22 9.22
CA ASN A 266 2.74 16.76 10.63
C ASN A 266 3.62 15.52 10.90
N ALA A 267 4.69 15.33 10.13
CA ALA A 267 5.64 14.25 10.40
C ALA A 267 6.37 14.51 11.73
N PRO A 268 6.43 13.54 12.66
CA PRO A 268 7.20 13.72 13.89
C PRO A 268 8.67 13.97 13.56
N MET A 269 9.39 14.66 14.46
CA MET A 269 10.82 14.92 14.28
C MET A 269 11.15 15.45 12.88
N GLY A 270 10.42 16.46 12.40
CA GLY A 270 10.58 17.00 11.03
C GLY A 270 12.01 17.43 10.68
N ASN A 271 12.87 17.64 11.67
CA ASN A 271 14.30 17.97 11.49
C ASN A 271 15.17 16.75 11.13
N ALA A 272 14.70 15.53 11.41
CA ALA A 272 15.41 14.30 11.05
C ALA A 272 15.05 13.92 9.61
N MET A 273 15.88 14.33 8.66
CA MET A 273 15.64 14.18 7.22
C MET A 273 16.68 13.28 6.54
N VAL A 274 16.23 12.54 5.53
CA VAL A 274 17.08 11.77 4.61
C VAL A 274 16.56 12.04 3.20
N PHE A 275 17.40 12.56 2.30
CA PHE A 275 16.98 13.04 0.96
C PHE A 275 15.79 14.02 1.00
N ASP A 276 15.83 14.98 1.93
CA ASP A 276 14.76 15.97 2.18
C ASP A 276 13.38 15.36 2.51
N LEU A 277 13.37 14.11 2.98
CA LEU A 277 12.19 13.42 3.47
C LEU A 277 12.30 13.18 4.98
N PRO A 278 11.25 13.47 5.76
CA PRO A 278 11.24 13.12 7.17
C PRO A 278 11.45 11.61 7.37
N LEU A 279 12.32 11.23 8.32
CA LEU A 279 12.69 9.83 8.57
C LEU A 279 11.46 8.93 8.81
N TRP A 280 10.41 9.46 9.43
CA TRP A 280 9.17 8.74 9.69
C TRP A 280 8.40 8.33 8.44
N ILE A 281 8.63 8.97 7.29
CA ILE A 281 8.06 8.54 6.02
C ILE A 281 8.64 7.18 5.61
N TYR A 282 9.94 6.96 5.81
CA TYR A 282 10.60 5.67 5.55
C TYR A 282 10.08 4.53 6.45
N ILE A 283 9.54 4.85 7.62
CA ILE A 283 8.91 3.88 8.54
C ILE A 283 7.43 3.68 8.18
N GLY A 284 6.74 4.78 7.83
CA GLY A 284 5.33 4.77 7.47
C GLY A 284 5.05 3.91 6.23
N TRP A 285 5.94 3.95 5.23
CA TRP A 285 5.76 3.19 3.99
C TRP A 285 5.75 1.65 4.17
N PRO A 286 6.68 1.03 4.90
CA PRO A 286 6.57 -0.38 5.25
C PRO A 286 5.31 -0.73 6.05
N LEU A 287 4.93 0.09 7.03
CA LEU A 287 3.71 -0.13 7.82
C LEU A 287 2.45 -0.05 6.96
N HIS A 288 2.46 0.90 6.02
CA HIS A 288 1.45 1.07 5.01
C HIS A 288 1.32 -0.22 4.17
N TYR A 289 2.43 -0.76 3.66
CA TYR A 289 2.44 -2.04 2.97
C TYR A 289 1.91 -3.20 3.83
N ILE A 290 2.33 -3.31 5.10
CA ILE A 290 1.85 -4.36 6.00
C ILE A 290 0.33 -4.29 6.12
N GLY A 291 -0.22 -3.11 6.44
CA GLY A 291 -1.66 -2.94 6.58
C GLY A 291 -2.44 -3.31 5.31
N PHE A 292 -1.95 -2.88 4.16
CA PHE A 292 -2.58 -3.16 2.87
C PHE A 292 -2.47 -4.64 2.46
N ILE A 293 -1.29 -5.26 2.58
CA ILE A 293 -1.11 -6.69 2.28
C ILE A 293 -1.92 -7.56 3.25
N SER A 294 -1.91 -7.27 4.56
CA SER A 294 -2.73 -7.99 5.55
C SER A 294 -4.23 -7.82 5.27
N LEU A 295 -4.69 -6.61 4.91
CA LEU A 295 -6.09 -6.37 4.52
C LEU A 295 -6.49 -7.22 3.31
N TYR A 296 -5.63 -7.28 2.27
CA TYR A 296 -5.90 -8.08 1.09
C TYR A 296 -5.85 -9.59 1.36
N GLN A 297 -4.95 -10.06 2.23
CA GLN A 297 -4.97 -11.44 2.74
C GLN A 297 -6.27 -11.75 3.49
N ALA A 298 -6.73 -10.82 4.33
CA ALA A 298 -7.95 -11.01 5.12
C ALA A 298 -9.22 -11.06 4.26
N PHE A 299 -9.34 -10.22 3.23
CA PHE A 299 -10.60 -10.04 2.50
C PHE A 299 -10.56 -10.33 0.99
N GLY A 300 -9.41 -10.10 0.34
CA GLY A 300 -9.21 -10.22 -1.11
C GLY A 300 -9.04 -11.64 -1.63
N ASP A 301 -8.47 -11.77 -2.84
CA ASP A 301 -8.07 -13.05 -3.42
C ASP A 301 -6.56 -13.26 -3.22
N ALA A 302 -6.21 -13.99 -2.16
CA ALA A 302 -4.83 -14.24 -1.76
C ALA A 302 -3.97 -14.92 -2.86
N THR A 303 -4.60 -15.49 -3.89
CA THR A 303 -3.92 -16.03 -5.07
C THR A 303 -3.13 -14.95 -5.82
N ALA A 304 -3.55 -13.69 -5.78
CA ALA A 304 -2.81 -12.59 -6.41
C ALA A 304 -1.51 -12.25 -5.65
N LEU A 305 -1.41 -12.61 -4.36
CA LEU A 305 -0.20 -12.43 -3.56
C LEU A 305 0.72 -13.66 -3.58
N LYS A 306 0.20 -14.80 -4.08
CA LYS A 306 0.79 -16.16 -4.07
C LYS A 306 1.98 -16.34 -3.13
N LEU A 307 1.67 -16.20 -1.86
CA LEU A 307 2.43 -16.72 -0.73
C LEU A 307 2.35 -18.25 -0.62
N ILE A 308 1.47 -18.89 -1.39
CA ILE A 308 1.17 -20.32 -1.36
C ILE A 308 1.70 -20.95 -2.65
N ASP A 309 2.75 -21.75 -2.51
CA ASP A 309 2.85 -22.98 -3.28
C ASP A 309 1.80 -23.94 -2.69
N ASN A 310 0.95 -24.50 -3.55
CA ASN A 310 0.06 -25.59 -3.12
C ASN A 310 0.92 -26.65 -2.39
N PRO A 311 0.48 -27.18 -1.24
CA PRO A 311 1.13 -28.34 -0.63
C PRO A 311 1.21 -29.51 -1.61
#